data_AF-A0A935CY77-F1
#
_entry.id   AF-A0A935CY77-F1
#
_cell.length_a   1.000
_cell.length_b   1.000
_cell.length_c   1.000
_cell.angle_alpha   90.00
_cell.angle_beta   90.00
_cell.angle_gamma   90.00
#
_symmetry.space_group_name_H-M   'P 1'
#
loop_
_entity.id
_entity.type
_entity.pdbx_description
1 polymer ?
#
loop_
_entity_poly.entity_id
_entity_poly.type
_entity_poly.pdbx_seq_one_letter_code
_entity_poly.pdbx_strand_id
1 'polypeptide(L)'
;MTLSNFLQNYELPHSIVLLEGKRNVKEEDKEKLTALGELLASKTQNMLFRSGNAEGSDQYFSDGVTKVDHTRLQVITPYAGHRKKTNQAYDTINLDELDLAADSPVIYHSKSNKKTEKLIDKYVAGARDRFSIKAAYIIRDTIKVLGTDEILPATFGIFYDDLEDPMAGGTGHTMDVCKQHNIPMVDQSAWFKWLEDKQL
;
A
#
# COMPACT_ATOMS: atom_id res chain seq x y z
N MET A 1 14.07 -11.51 -6.10
CA MET A 1 14.70 -10.21 -6.42
C MET A 1 15.67 -9.86 -5.31
N THR A 2 16.88 -9.42 -5.62
CA THR A 2 17.84 -8.90 -4.62
C THR A 2 17.64 -7.40 -4.41
N LEU A 3 18.16 -6.84 -3.32
CA LEU A 3 18.07 -5.39 -3.07
C LEU A 3 18.75 -4.59 -4.18
N SER A 4 19.93 -5.01 -4.62
CA SER A 4 20.65 -4.35 -5.72
C SER A 4 19.84 -4.33 -7.02
N ASN A 5 19.21 -5.46 -7.37
CA ASN A 5 18.34 -5.53 -8.54
C ASN A 5 17.10 -4.64 -8.39
N PHE A 6 16.50 -4.57 -7.21
CA PHE A 6 15.40 -3.65 -6.92
C PHE A 6 15.83 -2.19 -7.12
N LEU A 7 16.91 -1.76 -6.45
CA LEU A 7 17.40 -0.38 -6.55
C LEU A 7 17.76 0.01 -7.99
N GLN A 8 18.46 -0.87 -8.71
CA GLN A 8 18.85 -0.59 -10.10
C GLN A 8 17.67 -0.33 -11.03
N ASN A 9 16.52 -0.97 -10.80
CA ASN A 9 15.37 -0.89 -11.70
C ASN A 9 14.29 0.09 -11.26
N TYR A 10 14.21 0.40 -9.96
CA TYR A 10 13.09 1.17 -9.40
C TYR A 10 13.53 2.45 -8.67
N GLU A 11 14.82 2.68 -8.40
CA GLU A 11 15.30 3.96 -7.86
C GLU A 11 15.36 5.02 -8.97
N LEU A 12 14.19 5.50 -9.35
CA LEU A 12 13.97 6.44 -10.45
C LEU A 12 13.07 7.58 -9.96
N PRO A 13 13.16 8.77 -10.59
CA PRO A 13 12.21 9.85 -10.35
C PRO A 13 10.77 9.38 -10.49
N HIS A 14 9.91 9.81 -9.58
CA HIS A 14 8.47 9.48 -9.55
C HIS A 14 8.14 8.02 -9.25
N SER A 15 9.11 7.22 -8.78
CA SER A 15 8.83 5.85 -8.33
C SER A 15 7.95 5.87 -7.08
N ILE A 16 6.87 5.10 -7.12
CA ILE A 16 5.97 4.93 -5.99
C ILE A 16 5.99 3.47 -5.54
N VAL A 17 6.47 3.24 -4.32
CA VAL A 17 6.62 1.90 -3.75
C VAL A 17 5.57 1.68 -2.68
N LEU A 18 4.72 0.65 -2.85
CA LEU A 18 3.76 0.26 -1.83
C LEU A 18 4.49 -0.45 -0.68
N LEU A 19 4.23 -0.01 0.54
CA LEU A 19 4.61 -0.69 1.78
C LEU A 19 3.34 -1.06 2.53
N GLU A 20 2.92 -2.31 2.37
CA GLU A 20 1.63 -2.78 2.84
C GLU A 20 1.68 -4.19 3.41
N GLY A 21 0.66 -4.58 4.17
CA GLY A 21 0.53 -5.98 4.53
C GLY A 21 -0.61 -6.28 5.48
N LYS A 22 -0.49 -7.44 6.14
CA LYS A 22 -1.45 -7.90 7.13
C LYS A 22 -1.36 -7.10 8.42
N ARG A 23 -2.49 -7.02 9.12
CA ARG A 23 -2.57 -6.43 10.47
C ARG A 23 -1.97 -7.33 11.54
N ASN A 24 -2.14 -8.64 11.37
CA ASN A 24 -1.57 -9.64 12.26
C ASN A 24 -0.14 -9.91 11.82
N VAL A 25 0.82 -9.35 12.56
CA VAL A 25 2.25 -9.50 12.30
C VAL A 25 2.85 -10.38 13.39
N LYS A 26 3.65 -11.37 13.01
CA LYS A 26 4.39 -12.21 13.96
C LYS A 26 5.37 -11.34 14.76
N GLU A 27 5.51 -11.59 16.06
CA GLU A 27 6.34 -10.75 16.94
C GLU A 27 7.78 -10.64 16.43
N GLU A 28 8.35 -11.75 15.96
CA GLU A 28 9.71 -11.84 15.41
C GLU A 28 9.92 -11.05 14.10
N ASP A 29 8.85 -10.63 13.43
CA ASP A 29 8.91 -9.93 12.15
C ASP A 29 8.70 -8.41 12.27
N LYS A 30 8.20 -7.94 13.41
CA LYS A 30 7.90 -6.51 13.64
C LYS A 30 9.12 -5.61 13.44
N GLU A 31 10.26 -6.01 14.00
CA GLU A 31 11.51 -5.28 13.85
C GLU A 31 12.01 -5.30 12.41
N LYS A 32 11.79 -6.40 11.67
CA LYS A 32 12.19 -6.53 10.26
C LYS A 32 11.43 -5.56 9.36
N LEU A 33 10.12 -5.40 9.60
CA LEU A 33 9.29 -4.44 8.86
C LEU A 33 9.78 -3.00 9.04
N THR A 34 10.05 -2.63 10.30
CA THR A 34 10.62 -1.32 10.63
C THR A 34 11.99 -1.14 9.97
N ALA A 35 12.85 -2.16 10.08
CA ALA A 35 14.20 -2.14 9.50
C ALA A 35 14.19 -2.07 7.96
N LEU A 36 13.14 -2.59 7.31
CA LEU A 36 12.96 -2.48 5.86
C LEU A 36 12.58 -1.06 5.45
N GLY A 37 11.61 -0.43 6.13
CA GLY A 37 11.25 0.97 5.86
C GLY A 37 12.46 1.89 5.98
N GLU A 38 13.24 1.71 7.04
CA GLU A 38 14.49 2.47 7.28
C GLU A 38 15.56 2.18 6.22
N LEU A 39 15.74 0.92 5.83
CA LEU A 39 16.70 0.54 4.78
C LEU A 39 16.36 1.19 3.45
N LEU A 40 15.10 1.10 3.04
CA LEU A 40 14.67 1.64 1.76
C LEU A 40 14.84 3.15 1.76
N ALA A 41 14.32 3.85 2.77
CA ALA A 41 14.43 5.30 2.87
C ALA A 41 15.88 5.80 2.94
N SER A 42 16.80 5.06 3.56
CA SER A 42 18.22 5.43 3.63
C SER A 42 19.03 5.13 2.36
N LYS A 43 18.61 4.16 1.55
CA LYS A 43 19.33 3.75 0.32
C LYS A 43 18.78 4.37 -0.96
N THR A 44 17.73 5.17 -0.86
CA THR A 44 17.01 5.76 -2.00
C THR A 44 16.84 7.26 -1.79
N GLN A 45 16.63 8.01 -2.87
CA GLN A 45 16.41 9.46 -2.82
C GLN A 45 15.15 9.87 -3.59
N ASN A 46 14.70 9.07 -4.57
CA ASN A 46 13.68 9.46 -5.53
C ASN A 46 12.32 8.78 -5.32
N MET A 47 12.24 7.74 -4.48
CA MET A 47 10.98 7.03 -4.25
C MET A 47 10.07 7.73 -3.24
N LEU A 48 8.77 7.68 -3.48
CA LEU A 48 7.74 7.88 -2.47
C LEU A 48 7.25 6.52 -1.96
N PHE A 49 7.08 6.38 -0.66
CA PHE A 49 6.52 5.19 -0.04
C PHE A 49 5.04 5.41 0.25
N ARG A 50 4.19 4.51 -0.24
CA ARG A 50 2.74 4.62 -0.12
C ARG A 50 2.16 3.51 0.74
N SER A 51 1.23 3.86 1.64
CA SER A 51 0.56 2.92 2.53
C SER A 51 -0.92 3.24 2.76
N GLY A 52 -1.65 2.31 3.38
CA GLY A 52 -3.06 2.46 3.74
C GLY A 52 -3.31 2.87 5.20
N ASN A 53 -2.23 3.13 5.97
CA ASN A 53 -2.25 3.50 7.39
C ASN A 53 -3.06 2.52 8.26
N ALA A 54 -2.97 1.22 7.95
CA ALA A 54 -3.53 0.18 8.80
C ALA A 54 -2.62 -0.09 10.02
N GLU A 55 -3.19 -0.65 11.09
CA GLU A 55 -2.39 -1.28 12.15
C GLU A 55 -1.61 -2.48 11.61
N GLY A 56 -0.53 -2.85 12.29
CA GLY A 56 0.31 -3.98 11.92
C GLY A 56 1.40 -3.57 10.94
N SER A 57 1.54 -4.29 9.83
CA SER A 57 2.67 -4.12 8.92
C SER A 57 2.79 -2.73 8.29
N ASP A 58 1.69 -2.15 7.81
CA ASP A 58 1.64 -0.75 7.33
C ASP A 58 2.26 0.22 8.33
N GLN A 59 1.91 0.09 9.62
CA GLN A 59 2.45 0.94 10.70
C GLN A 59 3.95 0.73 10.87
N TYR A 60 4.42 -0.51 10.98
CA TYR A 60 5.85 -0.79 11.19
C TYR A 60 6.72 -0.33 10.01
N PHE A 61 6.25 -0.51 8.77
CA PHE A 61 6.93 0.05 7.60
C PHE A 61 6.99 1.57 7.67
N SER A 62 5.86 2.21 7.97
CA SER A 62 5.75 3.67 8.08
C SER A 62 6.69 4.22 9.16
N ASP A 63 6.77 3.58 10.33
CA ASP A 63 7.68 3.93 11.41
C ASP A 63 9.15 3.88 10.95
N GLY A 64 9.50 2.91 10.10
CA GLY A 64 10.85 2.81 9.51
C GLY A 64 11.16 3.95 8.55
N VAL A 65 10.23 4.28 7.66
CA VAL A 65 10.39 5.37 6.69
C VAL A 65 10.50 6.72 7.40
N THR A 66 9.61 6.99 8.36
CA THR A 66 9.52 8.30 9.04
C THR A 66 10.70 8.59 9.95
N LYS A 67 11.38 7.54 10.45
CA LYS A 67 12.66 7.69 11.16
C LYS A 67 13.78 8.29 10.30
N VAL A 68 13.75 8.04 8.99
CA VAL A 68 14.76 8.55 8.06
C VAL A 68 14.28 9.84 7.42
N ASP A 69 13.11 9.80 6.79
CA ASP A 69 12.54 10.94 6.10
C ASP A 69 11.00 10.81 5.99
N HIS A 70 10.30 11.47 6.92
CA HIS A 70 8.84 11.51 6.92
C HIS A 70 8.23 12.13 5.66
N THR A 71 8.95 13.00 4.93
CA THR A 71 8.42 13.66 3.71
C THR A 71 8.20 12.67 2.56
N ARG A 72 8.80 11.48 2.67
CA ARG A 72 8.72 10.41 1.67
C ARG A 72 7.58 9.42 1.94
N LEU A 73 6.78 9.64 2.98
CA LEU A 73 5.62 8.79 3.28
C LEU A 73 4.32 9.47 2.82
N GLN A 74 3.60 8.78 1.93
CA GLN A 74 2.24 9.13 1.49
C GLN A 74 1.24 8.08 1.98
N VAL A 75 0.10 8.53 2.49
CA VAL A 75 -0.99 7.64 2.91
C VAL A 75 -2.25 7.96 2.12
N ILE A 76 -2.92 6.91 1.64
CA ILE A 76 -4.27 7.02 1.09
C ILE A 76 -5.26 6.40 2.07
N THR A 77 -6.18 7.23 2.59
CA THR A 77 -7.17 6.84 3.59
C THR A 77 -8.57 6.69 2.99
N PRO A 78 -9.42 5.81 3.55
CA PRO A 78 -10.76 5.59 3.03
C PRO A 78 -11.74 6.74 3.28
N TYR A 79 -11.44 7.66 4.21
CA TYR A 79 -12.27 8.82 4.53
C TYR A 79 -11.51 9.79 5.45
N ALA A 80 -11.96 11.04 5.52
CA ALA A 80 -11.32 12.08 6.33
C ALA A 80 -11.25 11.71 7.83
N GLY A 81 -10.09 11.94 8.46
CA GLY A 81 -9.87 11.66 9.88
C GLY A 81 -9.63 10.19 10.24
N HIS A 82 -9.60 9.29 9.26
CA HIS A 82 -9.24 7.88 9.48
C HIS A 82 -7.87 7.76 10.14
N ARG A 83 -7.84 7.15 11.33
CA ARG A 83 -6.61 6.87 12.11
C ARG A 83 -5.67 8.08 12.23
N LYS A 84 -6.24 9.29 12.32
CA LYS A 84 -5.47 10.55 12.36
C LYS A 84 -4.40 10.60 13.46
N LYS A 85 -4.63 9.93 14.59
CA LYS A 85 -3.68 9.90 15.73
C LYS A 85 -2.41 9.08 15.45
N THR A 86 -2.49 8.08 14.57
CA THR A 86 -1.37 7.18 14.25
C THR A 86 -0.81 7.46 12.85
N ASN A 87 -1.41 8.37 12.10
CA ASN A 87 -0.92 8.77 10.80
C ASN A 87 0.35 9.62 10.95
N GLN A 88 1.46 9.11 10.43
CA GLN A 88 2.77 9.78 10.43
C GLN A 88 3.17 10.30 9.04
N ALA A 89 2.30 10.16 8.04
CA ALA A 89 2.59 10.55 6.67
C ALA A 89 2.66 12.07 6.53
N TYR A 90 3.60 12.53 5.70
CA TYR A 90 3.70 13.93 5.32
C TYR A 90 2.57 14.32 4.36
N ASP A 91 2.26 13.42 3.42
CA ASP A 91 1.16 13.59 2.48
C ASP A 91 0.04 12.57 2.77
N THR A 92 -1.19 13.07 2.93
CA THR A 92 -2.36 12.23 3.21
C THR A 92 -3.50 12.62 2.29
N ILE A 93 -3.88 11.68 1.44
CA ILE A 93 -5.01 11.82 0.53
C ILE A 93 -6.16 11.01 1.11
N ASN A 94 -7.36 11.57 1.17
CA ASN A 94 -8.54 10.82 1.55
C ASN A 94 -9.49 10.62 0.37
N LEU A 95 -10.16 9.48 0.36
CA LEU A 95 -11.06 9.10 -0.72
C LEU A 95 -12.21 10.10 -0.90
N ASP A 96 -12.64 10.77 0.17
CA ASP A 96 -13.74 11.74 0.13
C ASP A 96 -13.36 13.02 -0.65
N GLU A 97 -12.07 13.31 -0.81
CA GLU A 97 -11.55 14.44 -1.59
C GLU A 97 -11.40 14.13 -3.09
N LEU A 98 -11.51 12.86 -3.49
CA LEU A 98 -11.31 12.42 -4.86
C LEU A 98 -12.64 12.39 -5.63
N ASP A 99 -12.69 13.08 -6.77
CA ASP A 99 -13.82 12.98 -7.69
C ASP A 99 -13.70 11.70 -8.52
N LEU A 100 -14.30 10.62 -8.02
CA LEU A 100 -14.31 9.32 -8.70
C LEU A 100 -15.61 9.11 -9.46
N ALA A 101 -15.53 9.27 -10.78
CA ALA A 101 -16.62 8.89 -11.66
C ALA A 101 -16.92 7.38 -11.57
N ALA A 102 -18.19 7.03 -11.74
CA ALA A 102 -18.71 5.66 -11.64
C ALA A 102 -18.08 4.68 -12.65
N ASP A 103 -17.62 5.21 -13.77
CA ASP A 103 -16.98 4.53 -14.89
C ASP A 103 -15.44 4.64 -14.86
N SER A 104 -14.86 5.24 -13.81
CA SER A 104 -13.41 5.34 -13.68
C SER A 104 -12.74 3.95 -13.65
N PRO A 105 -11.51 3.82 -14.19
CA PRO A 105 -10.76 2.57 -14.16
C PRO A 105 -10.60 2.01 -12.73
N VAL A 106 -10.44 2.90 -11.74
CA VAL A 106 -10.39 2.55 -10.32
C VAL A 106 -11.64 1.78 -9.91
N ILE A 107 -12.83 2.35 -10.15
CA ILE A 107 -14.09 1.71 -9.76
C ILE A 107 -14.29 0.38 -10.49
N TYR A 108 -13.92 0.30 -11.77
CA TYR A 108 -13.97 -0.94 -12.54
C TYR A 108 -13.07 -2.02 -11.92
N HIS A 109 -11.80 -1.71 -11.64
CA HIS A 109 -10.85 -2.69 -11.09
C HIS A 109 -11.13 -3.05 -9.63
N SER A 110 -11.70 -2.13 -8.84
CA SER A 110 -12.17 -2.45 -7.50
C SER A 110 -13.26 -3.53 -7.49
N LYS A 111 -14.06 -3.64 -8.56
CA LYS A 111 -15.13 -4.65 -8.70
C LYS A 111 -14.64 -6.04 -9.14
N SER A 112 -13.34 -6.22 -9.37
CA SER A 112 -12.77 -7.51 -9.80
C SER A 112 -13.10 -8.68 -8.85
N ASN A 113 -13.30 -8.38 -7.55
CA ASN A 113 -13.82 -9.34 -6.58
C ASN A 113 -15.36 -9.35 -6.53
N LYS A 114 -15.96 -10.43 -7.06
CA LYS A 114 -17.43 -10.64 -7.09
C LYS A 114 -18.11 -10.56 -5.71
N LYS A 115 -17.38 -10.82 -4.61
CA LYS A 115 -17.96 -10.74 -3.25
C LYS A 115 -18.20 -9.29 -2.81
N THR A 116 -17.50 -8.34 -3.43
CA THR A 116 -17.49 -6.93 -3.01
C THR A 116 -18.01 -5.97 -4.07
N GLU A 117 -18.18 -6.42 -5.31
CA GLU A 117 -18.79 -5.69 -6.43
C GLU A 117 -20.05 -4.90 -6.04
N LYS A 118 -21.05 -5.58 -5.46
CA LYS A 118 -22.32 -4.93 -5.05
C LYS A 118 -22.15 -3.85 -3.98
N LEU A 119 -21.10 -3.93 -3.16
CA LEU A 119 -20.81 -2.91 -2.15
C LEU A 119 -20.27 -1.64 -2.81
N ILE A 120 -19.43 -1.81 -3.84
CA ILE A 120 -18.86 -0.70 -4.62
C ILE A 120 -19.96 -0.01 -5.42
N ASP A 121 -20.86 -0.77 -6.06
CA ASP A 121 -22.01 -0.18 -6.77
C ASP A 121 -22.84 0.73 -5.86
N LYS A 122 -23.12 0.27 -4.63
CA LYS A 122 -23.85 1.06 -3.63
C LYS A 122 -23.08 2.31 -3.22
N TYR A 123 -21.76 2.19 -3.01
CA TYR A 123 -20.92 3.31 -2.62
C TYR A 123 -20.93 4.42 -3.69
N VAL A 124 -20.79 4.03 -4.95
CA VAL A 124 -20.82 4.92 -6.12
C VAL A 124 -22.20 5.54 -6.33
N ALA A 125 -23.27 4.81 -6.03
CA ALA A 125 -24.64 5.32 -6.04
C ALA A 125 -24.97 6.28 -4.87
N GLY A 126 -23.98 6.62 -4.03
CA GLY A 126 -24.14 7.59 -2.94
C GLY A 126 -24.54 6.99 -1.59
N ALA A 127 -24.54 5.66 -1.43
CA ALA A 127 -24.79 5.06 -0.11
C ALA A 127 -23.66 5.41 0.87
N ARG A 128 -24.04 5.76 2.11
CA ARG A 128 -23.13 6.13 3.21
C ARG A 128 -23.47 5.35 4.50
N ASP A 129 -23.63 4.04 4.37
CA ASP A 129 -23.92 3.10 5.47
C ASP A 129 -22.67 2.30 5.90
N ARG A 130 -22.80 1.36 6.84
CA ARG A 130 -21.64 0.53 7.25
C ARG A 130 -21.03 -0.29 6.10
N PHE A 131 -21.78 -0.56 5.04
CA PHE A 131 -21.29 -1.25 3.85
C PHE A 131 -20.44 -0.34 2.95
N SER A 132 -20.72 0.97 2.97
CA SER A 132 -19.92 2.00 2.28
C SER A 132 -18.48 2.05 2.82
N ILE A 133 -18.29 1.79 4.12
CA ILE A 133 -16.95 1.75 4.73
C ILE A 133 -16.10 0.65 4.09
N LYS A 134 -16.63 -0.56 3.95
CA LYS A 134 -15.89 -1.68 3.34
C LYS A 134 -15.58 -1.42 1.87
N ALA A 135 -16.51 -0.82 1.13
CA ALA A 135 -16.27 -0.40 -0.24
C ALA A 135 -15.14 0.64 -0.33
N ALA A 136 -15.13 1.64 0.57
CA ALA A 136 -14.09 2.67 0.61
C ALA A 136 -12.68 2.08 0.82
N TYR A 137 -12.52 1.05 1.67
CA TYR A 137 -11.23 0.36 1.81
C TYR A 137 -10.76 -0.28 0.50
N ILE A 138 -11.67 -0.96 -0.21
CA ILE A 138 -11.35 -1.67 -1.46
C ILE A 138 -11.01 -0.69 -2.57
N ILE A 139 -11.79 0.39 -2.69
CA ILE A 139 -11.53 1.46 -3.66
C ILE A 139 -10.19 2.11 -3.37
N ARG A 140 -9.93 2.47 -2.10
CA ARG A 140 -8.64 2.99 -1.68
C ARG A 140 -7.48 2.05 -1.99
N ASP A 141 -7.65 0.75 -1.78
CA ASP A 141 -6.61 -0.24 -2.08
C ASP A 141 -6.32 -0.30 -3.59
N THR A 142 -7.34 -0.16 -4.44
CA THR A 142 -7.14 -0.01 -5.89
C THR A 142 -6.45 1.30 -6.28
N ILE A 143 -6.82 2.43 -5.67
CA ILE A 143 -6.18 3.74 -5.95
C ILE A 143 -4.70 3.73 -5.59
N LYS A 144 -4.30 3.09 -4.49
CA LYS A 144 -2.88 3.00 -4.14
C LYS A 144 -2.06 2.38 -5.26
N VAL A 145 -2.61 1.38 -5.95
CA VAL A 145 -1.95 0.69 -7.06
C VAL A 145 -2.06 1.48 -8.37
N LEU A 146 -3.27 1.85 -8.79
CA LEU A 146 -3.52 2.40 -10.13
C LEU A 146 -3.40 3.92 -10.22
N GLY A 147 -3.42 4.60 -9.08
CA GLY A 147 -3.52 6.04 -9.04
C GLY A 147 -4.85 6.56 -9.56
N THR A 148 -4.86 7.86 -9.87
CA THR A 148 -5.90 8.63 -10.54
C THR A 148 -5.22 9.65 -11.46
N ASP A 149 -5.96 10.57 -12.08
CA ASP A 149 -5.35 11.65 -12.85
C ASP A 149 -4.47 12.58 -11.99
N GLU A 150 -4.75 12.66 -10.69
CA GLU A 150 -4.02 13.49 -9.72
C GLU A 150 -3.00 12.69 -8.89
N ILE A 151 -3.10 11.36 -8.89
CA ILE A 151 -2.28 10.47 -8.07
C ILE A 151 -1.51 9.53 -8.98
N LEU A 152 -0.18 9.58 -8.94
CA LEU A 152 0.63 8.66 -9.74
C LEU A 152 0.44 7.19 -9.32
N PRO A 153 0.43 6.24 -10.27
CA PRO A 153 0.33 4.81 -9.98
C PRO A 153 1.55 4.28 -9.23
N ALA A 154 1.37 3.14 -8.57
CA ALA A 154 2.48 2.38 -7.99
C ALA A 154 3.40 1.84 -9.09
N THR A 155 4.71 1.90 -8.87
CA THR A 155 5.72 1.27 -9.73
C THR A 155 6.19 -0.08 -9.20
N PHE A 156 6.02 -0.32 -7.89
CA PHE A 156 6.43 -1.56 -7.23
C PHE A 156 5.64 -1.81 -5.94
N GLY A 157 5.43 -3.08 -5.59
CA GLY A 157 4.80 -3.47 -4.32
C GLY A 157 5.71 -4.29 -3.40
N ILE A 158 5.80 -3.92 -2.13
CA ILE A 158 6.44 -4.72 -1.09
C ILE A 158 5.40 -5.06 -0.03
N PHE A 159 5.18 -6.36 0.16
CA PHE A 159 4.12 -6.87 1.01
C PHE A 159 4.63 -7.68 2.19
N TYR A 160 3.95 -7.58 3.32
CA TYR A 160 3.97 -8.59 4.38
C TYR A 160 2.67 -9.38 4.35
N ASP A 161 2.74 -10.66 3.98
CA ASP A 161 1.58 -11.53 3.81
C ASP A 161 1.55 -12.68 4.82
N ASP A 162 0.47 -13.45 4.84
CA ASP A 162 0.47 -14.75 5.49
C ASP A 162 0.95 -15.80 4.47
N LEU A 163 2.12 -16.40 4.67
CA LEU A 163 2.64 -17.38 3.69
C LEU A 163 1.90 -18.72 3.72
N GLU A 164 1.09 -18.98 4.76
CA GLU A 164 0.25 -20.18 4.85
C GLU A 164 -1.11 -19.96 4.17
N ASP A 165 -1.65 -18.74 4.21
CA ASP A 165 -2.86 -18.30 3.50
C ASP A 165 -2.63 -16.99 2.72
N PRO A 166 -1.81 -17.05 1.64
CA PRO A 166 -1.39 -15.86 0.93
C PRO A 166 -2.54 -15.22 0.17
N MET A 167 -2.45 -13.89 0.01
CA MET A 167 -3.36 -13.10 -0.80
C MET A 167 -4.83 -13.16 -0.35
N ALA A 168 -5.07 -13.41 0.93
CA ALA A 168 -6.38 -13.26 1.53
C ALA A 168 -6.65 -11.81 2.01
N GLY A 169 -7.92 -11.40 2.04
CA GLY A 169 -8.35 -10.13 2.64
C GLY A 169 -7.95 -8.87 1.84
N GLY A 170 -7.77 -7.74 2.53
CA GLY A 170 -7.45 -6.45 1.91
C GLY A 170 -6.07 -6.43 1.24
N THR A 171 -5.04 -6.95 1.92
CA THR A 171 -3.70 -7.13 1.34
C THR A 171 -3.74 -7.96 0.06
N GLY A 172 -4.52 -9.05 0.08
CA GLY A 172 -4.74 -9.88 -1.09
C GLY A 172 -5.37 -9.14 -2.26
N HIS A 173 -6.37 -8.31 -1.99
CA HIS A 173 -6.96 -7.44 -3.02
C HIS A 173 -5.92 -6.50 -3.63
N THR A 174 -5.09 -5.81 -2.83
CA THR A 174 -4.02 -4.95 -3.36
C THR A 174 -3.05 -5.76 -4.24
N MET A 175 -2.61 -6.94 -3.78
CA MET A 175 -1.70 -7.81 -4.53
C MET A 175 -2.33 -8.32 -5.83
N ASP A 176 -3.63 -8.65 -5.84
CA ASP A 176 -4.36 -9.05 -7.04
C ASP A 176 -4.44 -7.91 -8.06
N VAL A 177 -4.70 -6.67 -7.61
CA VAL A 177 -4.68 -5.50 -8.48
C VAL A 177 -3.27 -5.30 -9.07
N CYS A 178 -2.21 -5.43 -8.27
CA CYS A 178 -0.83 -5.41 -8.79
C CYS A 178 -0.61 -6.45 -9.88
N LYS A 179 -1.03 -7.71 -9.67
CA LYS A 179 -0.89 -8.78 -10.68
C LYS A 179 -1.65 -8.48 -11.97
N GLN A 180 -2.89 -8.02 -11.86
CA GLN A 180 -3.73 -7.71 -13.03
C GLN A 180 -3.14 -6.59 -13.89
N HIS A 181 -2.36 -5.69 -13.28
CA HIS A 181 -1.76 -4.53 -13.93
C HIS A 181 -0.25 -4.64 -14.15
N ASN A 182 0.30 -5.85 -13.98
CA ASN A 182 1.73 -6.12 -14.13
C ASN A 182 2.63 -5.22 -13.26
N ILE A 183 2.13 -4.79 -12.10
CA ILE A 183 2.96 -4.09 -11.12
C ILE A 183 3.83 -5.15 -10.41
N PRO A 184 5.16 -5.08 -10.56
CA PRO A 184 6.07 -6.03 -9.93
C PRO A 184 6.00 -5.93 -8.41
N MET A 185 6.09 -7.07 -7.73
CA MET A 185 5.99 -7.11 -6.28
C MET A 185 6.81 -8.23 -5.65
N VAL A 186 7.10 -8.07 -4.36
CA VAL A 186 7.78 -9.07 -3.52
C VAL A 186 7.10 -9.18 -2.16
N ASP A 187 7.28 -10.33 -1.52
CA ASP A 187 6.90 -10.59 -0.14
C ASP A 187 8.13 -10.89 0.72
N GLN A 188 7.91 -11.22 1.99
CA GLN A 188 8.97 -11.46 2.97
C GLN A 188 9.94 -12.60 2.60
N SER A 189 9.56 -13.53 1.71
CA SER A 189 10.47 -14.57 1.21
C SER A 189 11.65 -14.00 0.39
N ALA A 190 11.49 -12.79 -0.13
CA ALA A 190 12.52 -12.06 -0.86
C ALA A 190 13.14 -10.95 -0.01
N TRP A 191 12.34 -10.06 0.58
CA TRP A 191 12.88 -8.86 1.23
C TRP A 191 13.50 -9.11 2.60
N PHE A 192 13.23 -10.23 3.28
CA PHE A 192 13.99 -10.60 4.48
C PHE A 192 15.48 -10.73 4.19
N LYS A 193 15.85 -11.27 3.01
CA LYS A 193 17.26 -11.42 2.60
C LYS A 193 17.94 -10.06 2.40
N TRP A 194 17.19 -9.03 2.02
CA TRP A 194 17.73 -7.67 1.87
C TRP A 194 18.19 -7.08 3.21
N LEU A 195 17.65 -7.57 4.33
CA LEU A 195 18.04 -7.15 5.67
C LEU A 195 19.27 -7.90 6.19
N GLU A 196 19.49 -9.13 5.73
CA GLU A 196 20.68 -9.93 6.03
C GLU A 196 21.92 -9.37 5.30
N ASP A 197 21.71 -8.88 4.07
CA ASP A 197 22.73 -8.23 3.24
C ASP A 197 23.21 -6.87 3.81
N LYS A 198 22.67 -6.39 4.94
CA LYS A 198 23.13 -5.18 5.65
C LYS A 198 24.54 -5.29 6.26
N GLN A 199 25.25 -6.42 6.08
CA GLN A 199 26.64 -6.60 6.53
C GLN A 199 27.71 -6.12 5.53
N LEU A 200 27.37 -5.29 4.53
CA LEU A 200 28.34 -4.67 3.61
C LEU A 200 28.32 -3.14 3.67
#